data_AF-Q56R10-F1
#
_entry.id   AF-Q56R10-F1
#
_cell.length_a   1.000
_cell.length_b   1.000
_cell.length_c   1.000
_cell.angle_alpha   90.00
_cell.angle_beta   90.00
_cell.angle_gamma   90.00
#
_symmetry.space_group_name_H-M   'P 1'
#
loop_
_entity.id
_entity.type
_entity.pdbx_description
1 polymer ?
#
loop_
_entity_poly.entity_id
_entity_poly.type
_entity_poly.pdbx_seq_one_letter_code
_entity_poly.pdbx_strand_id
1 'polypeptide(L)'
;MAVSSAVRMLSVACLVVSAAGMRRLGDCSSSADCGPGACCTIGFNRYSIPQCTPLGDLGDWCRVMNPPRELSLAYPNGLQVLLTDSYHGMCPCRPELACSRATSTCQLPQESTQHQEDNSLYKD
;
A
#
# COMPACT_ATOMS: atom_id res chain seq x y z
N MET A 1 -50.55 7.93 -7.26
CA MET A 1 -49.59 7.05 -6.57
C MET A 1 -49.15 7.75 -5.29
N ALA A 2 -49.66 7.35 -4.13
CA ALA A 2 -49.28 7.95 -2.85
C ALA A 2 -47.96 7.33 -2.38
N VAL A 3 -46.88 8.10 -2.36
CA VAL A 3 -45.59 7.64 -1.82
C VAL A 3 -45.71 7.62 -0.30
N SER A 4 -45.56 6.44 0.31
CA SER A 4 -45.69 6.23 1.76
C SER A 4 -44.70 7.11 2.55
N SER A 5 -45.12 7.61 3.70
CA SER A 5 -44.28 8.40 4.62
C SER A 5 -43.00 7.64 5.02
N ALA A 6 -43.08 6.31 5.14
CA ALA A 6 -41.93 5.45 5.41
C ALA A 6 -40.88 5.51 4.30
N VAL A 7 -41.30 5.57 3.03
CA VAL A 7 -40.40 5.67 1.86
C VAL A 7 -39.68 7.02 1.87
N ARG A 8 -40.37 8.10 2.27
CA ARG A 8 -39.76 9.43 2.42
C ARG A 8 -38.75 9.46 3.57
N MET A 9 -39.06 8.82 4.69
CA MET A 9 -38.14 8.73 5.82
C MET A 9 -36.88 7.93 5.45
N LEU A 10 -37.05 6.81 4.73
CA LEU A 10 -35.92 6.00 4.26
C LEU A 10 -35.05 6.77 3.27
N SER A 11 -35.65 7.51 2.33
CA SER A 11 -34.90 8.30 1.34
C SER A 11 -34.10 9.42 2.00
N VAL A 12 -34.69 10.11 2.98
CA VAL A 12 -33.98 11.17 3.74
C VAL A 12 -32.85 10.57 4.57
N ALA A 13 -33.08 9.46 5.27
CA ALA A 13 -32.03 8.78 6.04
C ALA A 13 -30.85 8.34 5.14
N CYS A 14 -31.13 7.78 3.97
CA CYS A 14 -30.09 7.43 2.99
C CYS A 14 -29.27 8.64 2.53
N LEU A 15 -29.91 9.79 2.28
CA LEU A 15 -29.22 11.02 1.88
C LEU A 15 -28.36 11.62 3.01
N VAL A 16 -28.79 11.50 4.27
CA VAL A 16 -27.99 11.96 5.41
C VAL A 16 -26.73 11.09 5.59
N VAL A 17 -26.85 9.77 5.44
CA VAL A 17 -25.71 8.85 5.54
C VAL A 17 -24.68 9.11 4.43
N SER A 18 -25.11 9.41 3.20
CA SER A 18 -24.18 9.75 2.13
C SER A 18 -23.53 11.13 2.29
N ALA A 19 -24.23 12.11 2.85
CA ALA A 19 -23.68 13.45 3.11
C ALA A 19 -22.63 13.49 4.24
N ALA A 20 -22.75 12.61 5.23
CA ALA A 20 -21.71 12.40 6.26
C ALA A 20 -20.51 11.59 5.76
N GLY A 21 -20.50 11.23 4.46
CA GLY A 21 -19.37 10.58 3.80
C GLY A 21 -18.10 11.39 4.02
N MET A 22 -17.27 10.91 4.94
CA MET A 22 -15.93 11.42 5.20
C MET A 22 -15.25 11.63 3.86
N ARG A 23 -14.83 12.86 3.55
CA ARG A 23 -14.04 13.13 2.36
C ARG A 23 -12.72 12.38 2.48
N ARG A 24 -12.68 11.14 1.99
CA ARG A 24 -11.46 10.36 1.80
C ARG A 24 -10.75 10.98 0.61
N LEU A 25 -9.56 11.53 0.83
CA LEU A 25 -8.69 11.89 -0.28
C LEU A 25 -7.83 10.67 -0.61
N GLY A 26 -7.96 10.19 -1.84
CA GLY A 26 -7.33 8.97 -2.28
C GLY A 26 -8.13 7.71 -1.94
N ASP A 27 -7.53 6.57 -2.24
CA ASP A 27 -8.19 5.26 -2.19
C ASP A 27 -8.00 4.58 -0.84
N CYS A 28 -7.01 5.01 -0.05
CA CYS A 28 -6.60 4.32 1.17
C CYS A 28 -6.12 5.27 2.26
N SER A 29 -6.29 4.81 3.51
CA SER A 29 -5.61 5.32 4.70
C SER A 29 -4.62 4.30 5.28
N SER A 30 -4.77 3.03 4.91
CA SER A 30 -3.89 1.93 5.28
C SER A 30 -3.85 0.86 4.21
N SER A 31 -2.82 0.03 4.17
CA SER A 31 -2.75 -1.12 3.24
C SER A 31 -3.90 -2.10 3.43
N ALA A 32 -4.51 -2.16 4.62
CA ALA A 32 -5.72 -2.94 4.87
C ALA A 32 -6.93 -2.51 3.99
N ASP A 33 -6.95 -1.28 3.50
CA ASP A 33 -8.01 -0.78 2.61
C ASP A 33 -7.89 -1.33 1.17
N CYS A 34 -6.72 -1.85 0.78
CA CYS A 34 -6.39 -2.21 -0.61
C CYS A 34 -6.58 -3.70 -0.96
N GLY A 35 -6.82 -4.55 0.05
CA GLY A 35 -6.86 -6.01 -0.12
C GLY A 35 -5.48 -6.67 -0.21
N PRO A 36 -5.41 -8.02 -0.28
CA PRO A 36 -4.19 -8.79 0.00
C PRO A 36 -3.09 -8.69 -1.08
N GLY A 37 -3.42 -8.25 -2.29
CA GLY A 37 -2.48 -8.15 -3.41
C GLY A 37 -1.95 -6.73 -3.64
N ALA A 38 -2.27 -5.80 -2.76
CA ALA A 38 -1.95 -4.39 -2.90
C ALA A 38 -1.59 -3.77 -1.55
N CYS A 39 -0.98 -2.59 -1.60
CA CYS A 39 -0.69 -1.80 -0.41
C CYS A 39 -1.05 -0.33 -0.65
N CYS A 40 -1.14 0.44 0.43
CA CYS A 40 -1.37 1.87 0.34
C CYS A 40 -0.04 2.59 0.12
N THR A 41 0.07 3.35 -0.97
CA THR A 41 1.28 4.14 -1.27
C THR A 41 1.00 5.63 -1.26
N ILE A 42 2.04 6.38 -0.89
CA ILE A 42 2.11 7.82 -1.04
C ILE A 42 3.25 8.17 -1.99
N GLY A 43 3.01 9.10 -2.92
CA GLY A 43 4.04 9.51 -3.88
C GLY A 43 5.14 10.36 -3.26
N PHE A 44 6.18 10.66 -4.04
CA PHE A 44 7.32 11.46 -3.61
C PHE A 44 7.05 12.98 -3.51
N ASN A 45 5.89 13.42 -3.99
CA ASN A 45 5.50 14.83 -4.00
C ASN A 45 4.72 15.19 -2.72
N ARG A 46 4.91 16.43 -2.24
CA ARG A 46 4.32 16.96 -0.99
C ARG A 46 2.80 16.82 -0.87
N TYR A 47 2.08 16.88 -1.99
CA TYR A 47 0.62 16.75 -2.05
C TYR A 47 0.19 15.53 -2.86
N SER A 48 1.02 14.49 -2.88
CA SER A 48 0.61 13.22 -3.49
C SER A 48 -0.63 12.68 -2.79
N ILE A 49 -1.47 12.00 -3.56
CA ILE A 49 -2.72 11.42 -3.08
C ILE A 49 -2.45 9.94 -2.77
N PRO A 50 -2.90 9.40 -1.62
CA PRO A 50 -2.71 7.99 -1.30
C PRO A 50 -3.46 7.09 -2.29
N GLN A 51 -2.81 6.04 -2.78
CA GLN A 51 -3.40 5.12 -3.76
C GLN A 51 -3.13 3.67 -3.40
N CYS A 52 -4.06 2.79 -3.76
CA CYS A 52 -3.83 1.36 -3.71
C CYS A 52 -3.03 0.94 -4.93
N THR A 53 -1.84 0.38 -4.70
CA THR A 53 -0.96 -0.11 -5.76
C THR A 53 -0.63 -1.58 -5.54
N PRO A 54 -0.43 -2.38 -6.59
CA PRO A 54 -0.10 -3.79 -6.45
C PRO A 54 1.23 -4.01 -5.74
N LEU A 55 1.36 -5.13 -5.04
CA LEU A 55 2.65 -5.62 -4.55
C LEU A 55 3.56 -5.97 -5.73
N GLY A 56 4.87 -5.78 -5.58
CA GLY A 56 5.84 -6.04 -6.64
C GLY A 56 5.97 -7.53 -6.97
N ASP A 57 5.84 -7.88 -8.25
CA ASP A 57 6.01 -9.23 -8.78
C ASP A 57 7.48 -9.52 -9.14
N LEU A 58 7.78 -10.77 -9.49
CA LEU A 58 9.14 -11.18 -9.85
C LEU A 58 9.72 -10.32 -10.99
N GLY A 59 10.87 -9.69 -10.73
CA GLY A 59 11.54 -8.79 -11.67
C GLY A 59 11.11 -7.32 -11.60
N ASP A 60 10.02 -7.00 -10.89
CA ASP A 60 9.57 -5.62 -10.72
C ASP A 60 10.55 -4.81 -9.90
N TRP A 61 10.59 -3.50 -10.16
CA TRP A 61 11.34 -2.55 -9.35
C TRP A 61 10.78 -2.49 -7.93
N CYS A 62 11.68 -2.54 -6.96
CA CYS A 62 11.35 -2.45 -5.55
C CYS A 62 12.30 -1.47 -4.85
N ARG A 63 11.83 -0.91 -3.73
CA ARG A 63 12.61 0.00 -2.92
C ARG A 63 13.23 -0.74 -1.76
N VAL A 64 14.55 -0.85 -1.78
CA VAL A 64 15.34 -1.42 -0.69
C VAL A 64 15.13 -0.58 0.57
N MET A 65 14.94 -1.25 1.72
CA MET A 65 14.67 -0.61 3.02
C MET A 65 13.48 0.38 2.97
N ASN A 66 12.34 -0.09 2.45
CA ASN A 66 11.09 0.66 2.41
C ASN A 66 10.08 0.10 3.44
N PRO A 67 10.30 0.31 4.75
CA PRO A 67 9.35 -0.13 5.76
C PRO A 67 8.04 0.67 5.65
N PRO A 68 6.92 0.12 6.13
CA PRO A 68 5.68 0.85 6.26
C PRO A 68 5.86 2.05 7.21
N ARG A 69 5.10 3.13 6.94
CA ARG A 69 5.20 4.41 7.62
C ARG A 69 3.83 4.88 8.09
N GLU A 70 3.87 5.60 9.20
CA GLU A 70 2.77 6.43 9.68
C GLU A 70 3.05 7.89 9.34
N LEU A 71 2.10 8.54 8.69
CA LEU A 71 2.27 9.90 8.17
C LEU A 71 0.97 10.67 8.35
N SER A 72 1.05 11.92 8.81
CA SER A 72 -0.06 12.86 8.76
C SER A 72 0.14 13.82 7.60
N LEU A 73 -0.75 13.74 6.62
CA LEU A 73 -0.73 14.56 5.41
C LEU A 73 -1.69 15.74 5.56
N ALA A 74 -1.21 16.94 5.30
CA ALA A 74 -2.03 18.16 5.29
C ALA A 74 -2.05 18.76 3.88
N TYR A 75 -3.25 18.97 3.34
CA TYR A 75 -3.47 19.46 1.99
C TYR A 75 -3.90 20.94 1.99
N PRO A 76 -3.67 21.69 0.88
CA PRO A 76 -3.97 23.13 0.82
C PRO A 76 -5.44 23.51 1.04
N ASN A 77 -6.38 22.57 0.88
CA ASN A 77 -7.80 22.77 1.16
C ASN A 77 -8.18 22.57 2.64
N GLY A 78 -7.19 22.41 3.53
CA GLY A 78 -7.40 22.15 4.96
C GLY A 78 -7.71 20.69 5.30
N LEU A 79 -7.76 19.80 4.32
CA LEU A 79 -7.95 18.37 4.57
C LEU A 79 -6.70 17.77 5.23
N GLN A 80 -6.91 16.94 6.24
CA GLN A 80 -5.88 16.15 6.88
C GLN A 80 -6.19 14.66 6.73
N VAL A 81 -5.18 13.88 6.35
CA VAL A 81 -5.27 12.43 6.21
C VAL A 81 -4.19 11.80 7.07
N LEU A 82 -4.58 10.96 8.02
CA LEU A 82 -3.67 10.09 8.74
C LEU A 82 -3.50 8.79 7.96
N LEU A 83 -2.27 8.50 7.55
CA LEU A 83 -1.88 7.23 6.97
C LEU A 83 -1.22 6.36 8.03
N THR A 84 -1.63 5.10 8.08
CA THR A 84 -0.98 4.05 8.88
C THR A 84 -0.66 2.87 7.98
N ASP A 85 0.48 2.21 8.18
CA ASP A 85 0.90 1.09 7.31
C ASP A 85 0.90 1.46 5.81
N SER A 86 1.57 2.56 5.48
CA SER A 86 1.68 3.10 4.11
C SER A 86 3.12 3.07 3.60
N TYR A 87 3.31 2.92 2.30
CA TYR A 87 4.64 2.84 1.69
C TYR A 87 4.95 4.06 0.82
N HIS A 88 6.20 4.53 0.85
CA HIS A 88 6.59 5.71 0.09
C HIS A 88 7.06 5.31 -1.31
N GLY A 89 6.25 5.64 -2.31
CA GLY A 89 6.52 5.49 -3.74
C GLY A 89 6.04 4.16 -4.34
N MET A 90 6.29 3.05 -3.68
CA MET A 90 5.95 1.71 -4.18
C MET A 90 5.73 0.72 -3.04
N CYS A 91 4.96 -0.31 -3.32
CA CYS A 91 4.73 -1.42 -2.41
C CYS A 91 5.98 -2.28 -2.19
N PRO A 92 6.00 -3.10 -1.13
CA PRO A 92 6.96 -4.17 -1.03
C PRO A 92 6.71 -5.22 -2.13
N CYS A 93 7.68 -6.11 -2.30
CA CYS A 93 7.47 -7.31 -3.12
C CYS A 93 6.36 -8.18 -2.53
N ARG A 94 5.76 -9.02 -3.36
CA ARG A 94 4.83 -10.05 -2.90
C ARG A 94 5.48 -10.95 -1.84
N PRO A 95 4.66 -11.60 -1.00
CA PRO A 95 5.16 -12.69 -0.15
C PRO A 95 5.97 -13.68 -0.98
N GLU A 96 6.99 -14.28 -0.37
CA GLU A 96 7.98 -15.16 -1.03
C GLU A 96 8.99 -14.47 -1.96
N LEU A 97 8.94 -13.14 -2.10
CA LEU A 97 9.95 -12.38 -2.84
C LEU A 97 10.70 -11.42 -1.91
N ALA A 98 11.99 -11.25 -2.17
CA ALA A 98 12.84 -10.30 -1.49
C ALA A 98 13.26 -9.18 -2.46
N CYS A 99 13.32 -7.95 -1.95
CA CYS A 99 13.85 -6.84 -2.72
C CYS A 99 15.39 -6.91 -2.74
N SER A 100 15.97 -7.26 -3.89
CA SER A 100 17.41 -7.39 -4.04
C SER A 100 18.10 -6.04 -3.91
N ARG A 101 19.08 -5.95 -2.99
CA ARG A 101 19.87 -4.74 -2.81
C ARG A 101 20.75 -4.41 -4.02
N ALA A 102 21.16 -5.44 -4.77
CA ALA A 102 22.06 -5.29 -5.91
C ALA A 102 21.34 -4.75 -7.15
N THR A 103 20.13 -5.21 -7.41
CA THR A 103 19.38 -4.87 -8.63
C THR A 103 18.20 -3.95 -8.38
N SER A 104 17.80 -3.73 -7.13
CA SER A 104 16.54 -3.05 -6.77
C SER A 104 15.31 -3.68 -7.43
N THR A 105 15.33 -5.00 -7.57
CA THR A 105 14.20 -5.77 -8.13
C THR A 105 13.75 -6.88 -7.19
N CYS A 106 12.47 -7.23 -7.26
CA CYS A 106 11.91 -8.36 -6.54
C CYS A 106 12.43 -9.67 -7.13
N GLN A 107 13.05 -10.48 -6.28
CA GLN A 107 13.66 -11.75 -6.64
C GLN A 107 13.23 -12.83 -5.66
N LEU A 108 13.34 -14.10 -6.04
CA LEU A 108 13.29 -15.16 -5.04
C LEU A 108 14.35 -14.88 -3.97
N PRO A 109 14.05 -15.07 -2.69
CA PRO A 109 15.06 -15.10 -1.65
C PRO A 109 16.16 -16.04 -2.11
N GLN A 110 17.40 -15.55 -2.17
CA GLN A 110 18.53 -16.44 -2.33
C GLN A 110 18.48 -17.35 -1.11
N GLU A 111 18.10 -18.62 -1.29
CA GLU A 111 18.30 -19.61 -0.24
C GLU A 111 19.76 -19.47 0.17
N SER A 112 19.99 -19.14 1.43
CA SER A 112 21.32 -19.25 2.02
C SER A 112 21.67 -20.74 2.16
N THR A 113 21.55 -21.53 1.11
CA THR A 113 22.46 -22.64 0.85
C THR A 113 23.79 -21.95 0.57
N GLN A 114 24.66 -21.72 1.54
CA GLN A 114 25.39 -22.80 2.19
C GLN A 114 25.66 -24.00 1.26
N HIS A 115 25.90 -23.74 -0.04
CA HIS A 115 27.00 -24.40 -0.72
C HIS A 115 28.29 -23.79 -0.18
N GLN A 116 28.62 -24.19 1.04
CA GLN A 116 30.00 -24.41 1.43
C GLN A 116 30.43 -25.73 0.78
N GLU A 117 30.34 -25.78 -0.54
CA GLU A 117 31.15 -26.62 -1.43
C GLU A 117 31.90 -25.55 -2.22
N ASP A 118 33.13 -25.17 -1.86
CA ASP A 118 34.29 -25.98 -2.15
C ASP A 118 35.50 -25.30 -1.51
N ASN A 119 35.80 -25.64 -0.25
CA ASN A 119 37.16 -25.48 0.28
C ASN A 119 37.86 -26.84 0.27
N SER A 120 37.68 -27.62 -0.81
CA SER A 120 38.62 -28.68 -1.18
C SER A 120 39.82 -28.11 -1.98
N LEU A 121 40.17 -26.85 -1.73
CA LEU A 121 41.44 -26.26 -2.15
C LEU A 121 42.46 -26.23 -1.01
N TYR A 122 42.59 -27.35 -0.29
CA TYR A 122 43.83 -27.67 0.41
C TYR A 122 44.34 -29.01 -0.13
N LYS A 123 44.82 -28.94 -1.37
CA LYS A 123 45.82 -29.85 -1.91
C LYS A 123 47.07 -29.00 -2.06
N ASP A 124 48.02 -29.22 -1.16
CA ASP A 124 49.45 -29.37 -1.44
C ASP A 124 50.08 -30.14 -0.27
#